data_AF-A0A813R9R0-F1
#
_entry.id   AF-A0A813R9R0-F1
#
_cell.length_a   1.000
_cell.length_b   1.000
_cell.length_c   1.000
_cell.angle_alpha   90.00
_cell.angle_beta   90.00
_cell.angle_gamma   90.00
#
_symmetry.space_group_name_H-M   'P 1'
#
loop_
_entity.id
_entity.type
_entity.pdbx_description
1 polymer ?
#
loop_
_entity_poly.entity_id
_entity_poly.type
_entity_poly.pdbx_seq_one_letter_code
_entity_poly.pdbx_strand_id
1 'polypeptide(L)'
;MGSSGSSESRSTGGDYSGKLYFDPEADKDIGTHYYIKDDELIEKIRGIIDINEPILEIRIYKNPLSNAQLTKFYHAFILFETKDWWWTIEKNSEGVTVQRCKYIEYVREKYRRKDRLTSVDLIKKVRGSGTVLDLIRIVYKKDLLGSKYNVLENNCQTFASIIFNNCNGDGASWYP
;
A
#
# COMPACT_ATOMS: atom_id res chain seq x y z
N MET A 1 33.94 30.67 -26.53
CA MET A 1 32.74 31.27 -25.89
C MET A 1 31.55 30.60 -26.58
N GLY A 2 31.02 29.48 -26.10
CA GLY A 2 30.13 29.36 -24.92
C GLY A 2 28.71 29.76 -25.35
N SER A 3 27.62 28.98 -25.23
CA SER A 3 27.37 27.67 -24.62
C SER A 3 26.09 27.11 -25.23
N SER A 4 26.00 25.78 -25.34
CA SER A 4 24.78 25.04 -25.65
C SER A 4 23.75 25.18 -24.54
N GLY A 5 22.53 25.60 -24.87
CA GLY A 5 21.39 25.61 -23.96
C GLY A 5 20.67 24.27 -23.99
N SER A 6 21.06 23.35 -23.11
CA SER A 6 20.31 22.12 -22.85
C SER A 6 19.22 22.45 -21.84
N SER A 7 17.96 22.43 -22.29
CA SER A 7 16.79 22.51 -21.43
C SER A 7 16.72 21.26 -20.54
N GLU A 8 16.98 21.42 -19.24
CA GLU A 8 16.79 20.38 -18.24
C GLU A 8 15.30 20.06 -18.09
N SER A 9 14.93 18.83 -18.44
CA SER A 9 13.64 18.25 -18.12
C SER A 9 13.57 18.02 -16.61
N ARG A 10 12.58 18.64 -15.96
CA ARG A 10 12.28 18.41 -14.54
C ARG A 10 11.84 16.96 -14.35
N SER A 11 12.70 16.16 -13.72
CA SER A 11 12.35 14.84 -13.20
C SER A 11 11.27 14.97 -12.13
N THR A 12 10.05 14.50 -12.41
CA THR A 12 8.96 14.32 -11.44
C THR A 12 9.11 13.02 -10.64
N GLY A 13 10.32 12.66 -10.26
CA GLY A 13 10.60 11.50 -9.42
C GLY A 13 10.50 11.91 -7.94
N GLY A 14 9.46 11.47 -7.24
CA GLY A 14 9.39 11.62 -5.79
C GLY A 14 10.56 10.91 -5.08
N ASP A 15 10.88 11.35 -3.86
CA ASP A 15 11.93 10.79 -3.00
C ASP A 15 11.56 9.36 -2.54
N TYR A 16 11.66 8.40 -3.47
CA TYR A 16 11.33 7.02 -3.21
C TYR A 16 12.32 6.43 -2.19
N SER A 17 11.82 6.13 -0.99
CA SER A 17 12.67 5.81 0.14
C SER A 17 13.28 4.40 0.12
N GLY A 18 12.71 3.49 -0.69
CA GLY A 18 13.04 2.06 -0.64
C GLY A 18 12.71 1.40 0.71
N LYS A 19 11.91 2.06 1.56
CA LYS A 19 11.53 1.61 2.90
C LYS A 19 10.03 1.40 2.97
N LEU A 20 9.62 0.49 3.84
CA LEU A 20 8.23 0.30 4.24
C LEU A 20 7.92 1.22 5.43
N TYR A 21 6.87 2.02 5.31
CA TYR A 21 6.25 2.72 6.43
C TYR A 21 5.27 1.77 7.11
N PHE A 22 5.40 1.56 8.41
CA PHE A 22 4.48 0.75 9.20
C PHE A 22 3.87 1.54 10.36
N ASP A 23 2.54 1.63 10.40
CA ASP A 23 1.78 2.21 11.52
C ASP A 23 0.90 1.14 12.17
N PRO A 24 1.30 0.58 13.33
CA PRO A 24 0.54 -0.47 14.01
C PRO A 24 -0.72 0.03 14.72
N GLU A 25 -0.92 1.35 14.82
CA GLU A 25 -1.95 2.01 15.64
C GLU A 25 -2.54 3.23 14.92
N ALA A 26 -3.06 3.00 13.72
CA ALA A 26 -3.54 4.05 12.81
C ALA A 26 -4.77 4.82 13.31
N ASP A 27 -5.44 4.30 14.34
CA ASP A 27 -6.58 4.90 15.02
C ASP A 27 -6.20 5.91 16.11
N LYS A 28 -4.91 5.98 16.48
CA LYS A 28 -4.43 6.96 17.45
C LYS A 28 -4.04 8.28 16.78
N ASP A 29 -4.42 9.39 17.39
CA ASP A 29 -3.99 10.73 16.94
C ASP A 29 -2.46 10.88 17.01
N ILE A 30 -1.84 10.38 18.09
CA ILE A 30 -0.40 10.35 18.30
C ILE A 30 0.02 8.91 18.61
N GLY A 31 1.04 8.42 17.90
CA GLY A 31 1.46 7.03 17.97
C GLY A 31 2.72 6.78 17.19
N THR A 32 3.30 5.61 17.43
CA THR A 32 4.58 5.21 16.86
C THR A 32 4.38 4.72 15.43
N HIS A 33 5.29 5.11 14.54
CA HIS A 33 5.42 4.51 13.22
C HIS A 33 6.87 4.14 12.97
N TYR A 34 7.09 3.22 12.02
CA TYR A 34 8.39 2.68 11.72
C TYR A 34 8.70 2.86 10.24
N TYR A 35 9.96 3.18 9.95
CA TYR A 35 10.53 3.02 8.61
C TYR A 35 11.42 1.78 8.64
N ILE A 36 11.06 0.79 7.81
CA ILE A 36 11.66 -0.54 7.81
C ILE A 36 12.32 -0.75 6.45
N LYS A 37 13.61 -1.12 6.45
CA LYS A 37 14.33 -1.47 5.23
C LYS A 37 13.97 -2.89 4.79
N ASP A 38 14.21 -3.19 3.52
CA ASP A 38 13.88 -4.48 2.92
C ASP A 38 14.61 -5.66 3.62
N ASP A 39 15.89 -5.50 3.93
CA ASP A 39 16.73 -6.51 4.60
C ASP A 39 16.32 -6.82 6.05
N GLU A 40 15.63 -5.89 6.71
CA GLU A 40 15.13 -6.03 8.08
C GLU A 40 13.63 -6.33 8.15
N LEU A 41 12.94 -6.41 7.00
CA LEU A 41 11.48 -6.31 6.93
C LEU A 41 10.75 -7.34 7.79
N ILE A 42 11.07 -8.62 7.58
CA ILE A 42 10.37 -9.72 8.23
C ILE A 42 10.64 -9.70 9.74
N GLU A 43 11.90 -9.59 10.14
CA GLU A 43 12.29 -9.65 11.55
C GLU A 43 11.77 -8.45 12.34
N LYS A 44 11.80 -7.25 11.75
CA LYS A 44 11.29 -6.04 12.41
C LYS A 44 9.78 -6.07 12.59
N ILE A 45 9.02 -6.50 11.58
CA ILE A 45 7.56 -6.62 11.72
C ILE A 45 7.19 -7.71 12.74
N ARG A 46 7.86 -8.87 12.74
CA ARG A 46 7.68 -9.93 13.74
C ARG A 46 7.88 -9.45 15.18
N GLY A 47 8.84 -8.54 15.39
CA GLY A 47 9.10 -7.96 16.70
C GLY A 47 8.02 -6.98 17.18
N ILE A 48 7.14 -6.49 16.30
CA ILE A 48 6.12 -5.48 16.63
C ILE A 48 4.73 -6.13 16.77
N ILE A 49 4.42 -7.14 15.96
CA ILE A 49 3.08 -7.72 15.84
C ILE A 49 3.14 -9.24 15.59
N ASP A 50 2.04 -9.94 15.88
CA ASP A 50 1.85 -11.30 15.38
C ASP A 50 1.52 -11.26 13.88
N ILE A 51 2.41 -11.80 13.07
CA ILE A 51 2.23 -11.89 11.61
C ILE A 51 1.72 -13.25 11.14
N ASN A 52 1.51 -14.20 12.04
CA ASN A 52 0.88 -15.48 11.67
C ASN A 52 -0.65 -15.38 11.66
N GLU A 53 -1.20 -14.19 11.93
CA GLU A 53 -2.63 -13.89 11.81
C GLU A 53 -3.14 -14.27 10.40
N PRO A 54 -4.16 -15.15 10.28
CA PRO A 54 -4.76 -15.48 9.00
C PRO A 54 -5.51 -14.29 8.40
N ILE A 55 -5.42 -14.14 7.08
CA ILE A 55 -6.21 -13.16 6.32
C ILE A 55 -7.59 -13.77 6.07
N LEU A 56 -8.62 -13.14 6.64
CA LEU A 56 -10.00 -13.61 6.56
C LEU A 56 -10.70 -13.06 5.32
N GLU A 57 -10.42 -11.81 4.98
CA GLU A 57 -11.06 -11.08 3.89
C GLU A 57 -10.05 -10.13 3.24
N ILE A 58 -10.15 -9.95 1.92
CA ILE A 58 -9.35 -8.99 1.18
C ILE A 58 -10.22 -8.18 0.22
N ARG A 59 -9.96 -6.88 0.16
CA ARG A 59 -10.68 -5.89 -0.62
C ARG A 59 -9.72 -5.03 -1.42
N ILE A 60 -10.13 -4.65 -2.62
CA ILE A 60 -9.47 -3.63 -3.43
C ILE A 60 -10.34 -2.38 -3.38
N TYR A 61 -9.74 -1.26 -3.03
CA TYR A 61 -10.36 0.05 -3.05
C TYR A 61 -9.67 0.95 -4.07
N LYS A 62 -10.44 1.91 -4.60
CA LYS A 62 -9.92 3.05 -5.36
C LYS A 62 -10.19 4.35 -4.63
N ASN A 63 -9.27 5.29 -4.77
CA ASN A 63 -9.39 6.66 -4.29
C ASN A 63 -8.93 7.63 -5.39
N PRO A 64 -9.63 8.76 -5.65
CA PRO A 64 -9.14 9.77 -6.58
C PRO A 64 -7.77 10.32 -6.16
N LEU A 65 -6.99 10.76 -7.15
CA LEU A 65 -5.74 11.49 -7.01
C LEU A 65 -5.96 13.00 -6.78
N SER A 66 -7.12 13.54 -7.19
CA SER A 66 -7.49 14.93 -6.91
C SER A 66 -9.02 15.13 -6.85
N ASN A 67 -9.47 16.16 -6.14
CA ASN A 67 -10.92 16.45 -6.00
C ASN A 67 -11.58 16.91 -7.31
N ALA A 68 -10.80 17.41 -8.27
CA ALA A 68 -11.29 17.88 -9.58
C ALA A 68 -11.12 16.83 -10.68
N GLN A 69 -10.91 15.55 -10.31
CA GLN A 69 -10.47 14.54 -11.25
C GLN A 69 -11.59 14.07 -12.19
N LEU A 70 -11.38 14.31 -13.49
CA LEU A 70 -12.25 13.86 -14.59
C LEU A 70 -11.70 12.62 -15.32
N THR A 71 -10.63 12.00 -14.81
CA THR A 71 -9.81 11.01 -15.53
C THR A 71 -10.00 9.57 -15.04
N LYS A 72 -9.58 8.59 -15.86
CA LYS A 72 -9.56 7.14 -15.53
C LYS A 72 -8.52 6.76 -14.47
N PHE A 73 -7.68 7.69 -14.04
CA PHE A 73 -6.57 7.41 -13.14
C PHE A 73 -7.05 7.42 -11.69
N TYR A 74 -6.63 6.44 -10.91
CA TYR A 74 -7.00 6.37 -9.50
C TYR A 74 -5.89 5.67 -8.73
N HIS A 75 -5.80 6.00 -7.44
CA HIS A 75 -4.97 5.26 -6.52
C HIS A 75 -5.68 3.99 -6.08
N ALA A 76 -5.03 2.84 -6.25
CA ALA A 76 -5.55 1.57 -5.77
C ALA A 76 -4.80 1.15 -4.50
N PHE A 77 -5.55 0.64 -3.53
CA PHE A 77 -4.98 0.06 -2.31
C PHE A 77 -5.74 -1.19 -1.88
N ILE A 78 -5.07 -2.00 -1.06
CA ILE A 78 -5.65 -3.20 -0.47
C ILE A 78 -6.06 -2.90 0.96
N LEU A 79 -7.26 -3.33 1.31
CA LEU A 79 -7.74 -3.44 2.68
C LEU A 79 -7.98 -4.91 2.99
N PHE A 80 -7.49 -5.40 4.12
CA PHE A 80 -7.72 -6.78 4.52
C PHE A 80 -8.03 -6.90 6.01
N GLU A 81 -8.74 -7.97 6.35
CA GLU A 81 -9.19 -8.29 7.71
C GLU A 81 -8.40 -9.48 8.24
N THR A 82 -7.92 -9.36 9.47
CA THR A 82 -7.55 -10.51 10.31
C THR A 82 -8.52 -10.59 11.48
N LYS A 83 -8.39 -11.62 12.33
CA LYS A 83 -9.32 -11.88 13.44
C LYS A 83 -9.66 -10.65 14.27
N ASP A 84 -8.66 -9.84 14.59
CA ASP A 84 -8.81 -8.73 15.53
C ASP A 84 -8.42 -7.37 14.92
N TRP A 85 -8.08 -7.30 13.63
CA TRP A 85 -7.50 -6.10 13.04
C TRP A 85 -7.93 -5.86 11.60
N TRP A 86 -8.08 -4.58 11.28
CA TRP A 86 -8.20 -4.08 9.92
C TRP A 86 -6.88 -3.50 9.47
N TRP A 87 -6.50 -3.80 8.23
CA TRP A 87 -5.22 -3.43 7.66
C TRP A 87 -5.41 -2.74 6.32
N THR A 88 -4.49 -1.86 5.96
CA THR A 88 -4.24 -1.51 4.56
C THR A 88 -2.79 -1.69 4.19
N ILE A 89 -2.58 -2.00 2.90
CA ILE A 89 -1.27 -1.94 2.26
C ILE A 89 -1.40 -1.25 0.90
N GLU A 90 -0.53 -0.27 0.66
CA GLU A 90 -0.54 0.53 -0.56
C GLU A 90 0.84 1.05 -0.93
N LYS A 91 1.05 1.27 -2.22
CA LYS A 91 2.30 1.81 -2.77
C LYS A 91 2.05 3.15 -3.45
N ASN A 92 2.88 4.14 -3.14
CA ASN A 92 2.87 5.44 -3.80
C ASN A 92 4.31 5.90 -4.13
N SER A 93 4.48 7.18 -4.47
CA SER A 93 5.78 7.77 -4.81
C SER A 93 6.80 7.76 -3.67
N GLU A 94 6.37 7.65 -2.42
CA GLU A 94 7.26 7.67 -1.24
C GLU A 94 7.73 6.26 -0.84
N GLY A 95 6.95 5.23 -1.19
CA GLY A 95 7.22 3.84 -0.84
C GLY A 95 5.97 3.02 -0.62
N VAL A 96 6.14 1.89 0.08
CA VAL A 96 5.04 1.05 0.55
C VAL A 96 4.63 1.48 1.95
N THR A 97 3.34 1.60 2.17
CA THR A 97 2.73 1.91 3.47
C THR A 97 1.87 0.74 3.90
N VAL A 98 2.09 0.26 5.12
CA VAL A 98 1.23 -0.68 5.82
C VAL A 98 0.72 0.02 7.07
N GLN A 99 -0.57 -0.04 7.32
CA GLN A 99 -1.16 0.49 8.54
C GLN A 99 -2.27 -0.44 9.02
N ARG A 100 -2.51 -0.47 10.33
CA ARG A 100 -3.59 -1.25 10.91
C ARG A 100 -4.22 -0.56 12.10
N CYS A 101 -5.46 -0.94 12.42
CA CYS A 101 -6.10 -0.61 13.67
C CYS A 101 -7.31 -1.51 13.93
N LYS A 102 -8.07 -1.23 14.99
CA LYS A 102 -9.29 -1.97 15.34
C LYS A 102 -10.53 -1.54 14.54
N TYR A 103 -10.46 -0.42 13.83
CA TYR A 103 -11.61 0.24 13.24
C TYR A 103 -11.43 0.41 11.73
N ILE A 104 -12.30 -0.24 10.94
CA ILE A 104 -12.16 -0.26 9.48
C ILE A 104 -12.11 1.14 8.85
N GLU A 105 -12.88 2.08 9.38
CA GLU A 105 -12.98 3.46 8.90
C GLU A 105 -11.65 4.20 9.00
N TYR A 106 -10.83 3.92 10.01
CA TYR A 106 -9.54 4.58 10.19
C TYR A 106 -8.49 4.11 9.18
N VAL A 107 -8.56 2.86 8.72
CA VAL A 107 -7.64 2.39 7.67
C VAL A 107 -8.20 2.60 6.27
N ARG A 108 -9.53 2.62 6.11
CA ARG A 108 -10.21 2.85 4.84
C ARG A 108 -10.19 4.32 4.44
N GLU A 109 -10.63 5.20 5.33
CA GLU A 109 -10.80 6.63 5.04
C GLU A 109 -9.55 7.45 5.31
N LYS A 110 -8.55 6.92 6.04
CA LYS A 110 -7.30 7.63 6.31
C LYS A 110 -6.09 6.94 5.71
N TYR A 111 -5.10 7.74 5.36
CA TYR A 111 -3.78 7.34 4.93
C TYR A 111 -2.75 8.05 5.82
N ARG A 112 -1.97 7.28 6.59
CA ARG A 112 -1.03 7.83 7.58
C ARG A 112 -1.68 8.88 8.48
N ARG A 113 -2.88 8.54 8.99
CA ARG A 113 -3.72 9.35 9.90
C ARG A 113 -4.29 10.64 9.29
N LYS A 114 -4.04 10.91 8.02
CA LYS A 114 -4.67 12.00 7.27
C LYS A 114 -5.86 11.48 6.48
N ASP A 115 -6.91 12.27 6.39
CA ASP A 115 -8.08 11.88 5.60
C ASP A 115 -7.70 11.73 4.12
N ARG A 116 -8.20 10.66 3.50
CA ARG A 116 -8.14 10.48 2.06
C ARG A 116 -9.07 11.48 1.38
N LEU A 117 -8.88 11.66 0.08
CA LEU A 117 -9.84 12.43 -0.72
C LEU A 117 -11.20 11.73 -0.69
N THR A 118 -12.29 12.51 -0.75
CA THR A 118 -13.65 11.98 -0.75
C THR A 118 -13.87 11.01 -1.91
N SER A 119 -14.72 9.99 -1.71
CA SER A 119 -15.04 8.89 -2.65
C SER A 119 -14.05 7.71 -2.65
N VAL A 120 -13.90 7.05 -1.49
CA VAL A 120 -13.21 5.76 -1.38
C VAL A 120 -14.17 4.64 -1.80
N ASP A 121 -13.99 4.14 -3.02
CA ASP A 121 -14.92 3.17 -3.62
C ASP A 121 -14.35 1.75 -3.54
N LEU A 122 -15.20 0.80 -3.14
CA LEU A 122 -14.88 -0.62 -3.21
C LEU A 122 -14.92 -1.09 -4.66
N ILE A 123 -13.82 -1.68 -5.15
CA ILE A 123 -13.77 -2.34 -6.47
C ILE A 123 -14.18 -3.80 -6.34
N LYS A 124 -13.57 -4.53 -5.40
CA LYS A 124 -13.74 -5.98 -5.28
C LYS A 124 -13.52 -6.43 -3.84
N LYS A 125 -14.26 -7.45 -3.42
CA LYS A 125 -14.17 -8.11 -2.11
C LYS A 125 -14.24 -9.62 -2.32
N VAL A 126 -13.37 -10.35 -1.65
CA VAL A 126 -13.26 -11.83 -1.71
C VAL A 126 -12.79 -12.38 -0.37
N ARG A 127 -12.93 -13.68 -0.17
CA ARG A 127 -12.34 -14.38 0.97
C ARG A 127 -10.80 -14.27 0.93
N GLY A 128 -10.20 -14.05 2.08
CA GLY A 128 -8.75 -14.06 2.24
C GLY A 128 -8.15 -15.47 2.23
N SER A 129 -6.85 -15.53 1.92
CA SER A 129 -6.02 -16.72 1.99
C SER A 129 -4.61 -16.37 2.48
N GLY A 130 -3.99 -17.32 3.17
CA GLY A 130 -2.66 -17.15 3.78
C GLY A 130 -2.67 -16.31 5.05
N THR A 131 -1.49 -15.84 5.43
CA THR A 131 -1.23 -15.05 6.64
C THR A 131 -0.66 -13.67 6.31
N VAL A 132 -0.60 -12.78 7.31
CA VAL A 132 0.12 -11.50 7.18
C VAL A 132 1.60 -11.74 6.80
N LEU A 133 2.24 -12.79 7.35
CA LEU A 133 3.60 -13.17 6.99
C LEU A 133 3.73 -13.52 5.51
N ASP A 134 2.76 -14.22 4.93
CA ASP A 134 2.77 -14.53 3.50
C ASP A 134 2.67 -13.26 2.65
N LEU A 135 1.81 -12.32 3.06
CA LEU A 135 1.71 -10.99 2.44
C LEU A 135 3.04 -10.21 2.52
N ILE A 136 3.67 -10.14 3.70
CA ILE A 136 4.95 -9.45 3.87
C ILE A 136 6.06 -10.15 3.05
N ARG A 137 6.04 -11.48 2.96
CA ARG A 137 6.96 -12.25 2.09
C ARG A 137 6.74 -11.95 0.62
N ILE A 138 5.51 -11.67 0.17
CA ILE A 138 5.25 -11.26 -1.21
C ILE A 138 5.89 -9.89 -1.48
N VAL A 139 5.75 -8.94 -0.55
CA VAL A 139 6.38 -7.62 -0.63
C VAL A 139 7.89 -7.74 -0.77
N TYR A 140 8.51 -8.57 0.09
CA TYR A 140 9.95 -8.83 0.08
C TYR A 140 10.41 -9.57 -1.19
N LYS A 141 9.87 -10.76 -1.45
CA LYS A 141 10.35 -11.66 -2.53
C LYS A 141 10.20 -11.09 -3.93
N LYS A 142 9.20 -10.22 -4.15
CA LYS A 142 8.96 -9.59 -5.45
C LYS A 142 9.67 -8.23 -5.58
N ASP A 143 10.54 -7.88 -4.64
CA ASP A 143 11.24 -6.59 -4.59
C ASP A 143 10.27 -5.40 -4.79
N LEU A 144 9.11 -5.50 -4.15
CA LEU A 144 8.10 -4.44 -4.23
C LEU A 144 8.56 -3.19 -3.47
N LEU A 145 9.58 -3.30 -2.62
CA LEU A 145 10.23 -2.17 -1.96
C LEU A 145 11.34 -1.54 -2.83
N GLY A 146 12.12 -2.28 -3.62
CA GLY A 146 13.22 -1.72 -4.41
C GLY A 146 12.86 -1.31 -5.84
N SER A 147 11.75 -1.81 -6.40
CA SER A 147 11.28 -1.44 -7.75
C SER A 147 11.06 0.07 -7.90
N LYS A 148 12.01 0.73 -8.60
CA LYS A 148 12.00 2.18 -8.88
C LYS A 148 10.68 2.61 -9.52
N TYR A 149 10.17 3.71 -9.00
CA TYR A 149 8.85 4.25 -9.31
C TYR A 149 8.77 4.78 -10.75
N ASN A 150 8.04 4.08 -11.63
CA ASN A 150 7.52 4.65 -12.88
C ASN A 150 6.16 5.29 -12.58
N VAL A 151 6.19 6.62 -12.45
CA VAL A 151 5.13 7.53 -12.00
C VAL A 151 3.99 7.51 -13.02
N LEU A 152 2.87 6.85 -12.73
CA LEU A 152 1.51 7.46 -12.73
C LEU A 152 0.35 6.51 -12.98
N GLU A 153 0.51 5.36 -13.65
CA GLU A 153 -0.72 4.65 -14.09
C GLU A 153 -0.73 3.17 -13.72
N ASN A 154 0.44 2.53 -13.59
CA ASN A 154 0.51 1.09 -13.37
C ASN A 154 1.17 0.65 -12.06
N ASN A 155 1.76 1.52 -11.23
CA ASN A 155 2.50 1.03 -10.04
C ASN A 155 1.58 0.64 -8.88
N CYS A 156 0.74 1.55 -8.39
CA CYS A 156 -0.16 1.24 -7.26
C CYS A 156 -1.19 0.17 -7.62
N GLN A 157 -1.69 0.21 -8.86
CA GLN A 157 -2.65 -0.75 -9.39
C GLN A 157 -2.01 -2.13 -9.60
N THR A 158 -0.81 -2.21 -10.21
CA THR A 158 -0.08 -3.50 -10.32
C THR A 158 0.31 -4.02 -8.94
N PHE A 159 0.75 -3.16 -8.04
CA PHE A 159 1.07 -3.55 -6.66
C PHE A 159 -0.15 -4.15 -5.96
N ALA A 160 -1.29 -3.47 -6.00
CA ALA A 160 -2.53 -3.96 -5.43
C ALA A 160 -2.97 -5.28 -6.11
N SER A 161 -2.81 -5.41 -7.43
CA SER A 161 -3.12 -6.64 -8.17
C SER A 161 -2.25 -7.81 -7.73
N ILE A 162 -0.94 -7.58 -7.56
CA ILE A 162 -0.01 -8.59 -7.05
C ILE A 162 -0.45 -9.07 -5.66
N ILE A 163 -0.69 -8.15 -4.72
CA ILE A 163 -1.12 -8.53 -3.36
C ILE A 163 -2.46 -9.27 -3.41
N PHE A 164 -3.47 -8.69 -4.09
CA PHE A 164 -4.80 -9.27 -4.17
C PHE A 164 -4.80 -10.68 -4.74
N ASN A 165 -4.15 -10.89 -5.89
CA ASN A 165 -4.13 -12.18 -6.58
C ASN A 165 -3.39 -13.26 -5.78
N ASN A 166 -2.43 -12.90 -4.91
CA ASN A 166 -1.70 -13.86 -4.08
C ASN A 166 -2.37 -14.15 -2.73
N CYS A 167 -3.25 -13.26 -2.26
CA CYS A 167 -3.95 -13.40 -0.97
C CYS A 167 -5.45 -13.70 -1.14
N ASN A 168 -5.93 -13.94 -2.36
CA ASN A 168 -7.33 -14.29 -2.63
C ASN A 168 -7.57 -15.80 -2.46
N GLY A 169 -8.52 -16.18 -1.61
CA GLY A 169 -8.96 -17.56 -1.40
C GLY A 169 -10.00 -18.08 -2.39
N ASP A 170 -10.65 -17.20 -3.16
CA ASP A 170 -11.74 -17.55 -4.08
C ASP A 170 -11.24 -17.86 -5.51
N GLY A 171 -9.93 -17.81 -5.77
CA GLY A 171 -9.36 -18.05 -7.09
C GLY A 171 -9.68 -16.97 -8.13
N ALA A 172 -10.21 -15.83 -7.70
CA ALA A 172 -10.50 -14.70 -8.57
C ALA A 172 -9.23 -13.86 -8.85
N SER A 173 -9.12 -13.32 -10.05
CA SER A 173 -8.06 -12.34 -10.35
C SER A 173 -8.61 -10.93 -10.45
N TRP A 174 -7.75 -9.95 -10.22
CA TRP A 174 -7.97 -8.57 -10.62
C TRP A 174 -6.77 -8.08 -11.41
N TYR A 175 -7.06 -7.50 -12.58
CA TYR A 175 -6.09 -6.84 -13.44
C TYR A 175 -6.65 -5.43 -13.70
N PRO A 176 -5.89 -4.38 -13.38
CA PRO A 176 -6.32 -3.00 -13.57
C PRO A 176 -6.44 -2.56 -15.03
#